data_AF-A0AAX1M2R7-F1
#
_entry.id   AF-A0AAX1M2R7-F1
#
_cell.length_a   1.000
_cell.length_b   1.000
_cell.length_c   1.000
_cell.angle_alpha   90.00
_cell.angle_beta   90.00
_cell.angle_gamma   90.00
#
_symmetry.space_group_name_H-M   'P 1'
#
loop_
_entity.id
_entity.type
_entity.pdbx_description
1 polymer ?
#
loop_
_entity_poly.entity_id
_entity_poly.type
_entity_poly.pdbx_seq_one_letter_code
_entity_poly.pdbx_strand_id
1 'polypeptide(L)'
;MKLIACKVIQTLSFSEDVKFFSDLSVIDSIKLQRFMEKLEDGYVFSSGGIRNLLEGDFYSWYSDKNQWNQKIYNSIKNIIKELEFYSSSNFSYEFQTIDIFKDLYMEIMPNEIRHSLGEYFTPSWMADHVVSRSLEKLNKESWKAIDPCCGSGVFLISLIKSILDKHELYSLTIKEKQELLLRILSSVYGIDLNPLSVLTARVSYFLAIRPLIDDQKIEIPVYLGDSANIPQKIELDNIACYTYTVDTKQGDFNIIFPCNFVESSSFFERMYRLQTTVEAEDPKLLYHQIIENIDKDSINNKIKQSIKILSSKLVELHKNEWDGIWIRITSNFMLIARVKEMDLILGNPPWVKWEFLPQNYAEKIKSLCIDRKLFSGQSYMGAISLNLCALIANVTSDKWLTNKGLLAFLMPKTIMTQDSYAGFRNFYLSDGSRMYLSEIDDWSNAGNPFIVTTEKFMTYFYEKKSCRLLKWDTYKFIL
;
A
#
# COMPACT_ATOMS: atom_id res chain seq x y z
N MET A 1 -15.05 8.01 -4.99
CA MET A 1 -13.68 7.64 -5.43
C MET A 1 -13.67 6.81 -6.71
N LYS A 2 -14.22 5.59 -6.71
CA LYS A 2 -14.22 4.68 -7.87
C LYS A 2 -14.78 5.29 -9.16
N LEU A 3 -15.91 6.00 -9.03
CA LEU A 3 -16.52 6.74 -10.15
C LEU A 3 -15.66 7.93 -10.64
N ILE A 4 -14.90 8.57 -9.76
CA ILE A 4 -13.97 9.65 -10.15
C ILE A 4 -12.85 9.05 -11.00
N ALA A 5 -12.25 7.94 -10.56
CA ALA A 5 -11.24 7.22 -11.33
C ALA A 5 -11.78 6.76 -12.69
N CYS A 6 -13.01 6.23 -12.71
CA CYS A 6 -13.72 5.83 -13.93
C CYS A 6 -13.91 6.99 -14.91
N LYS A 7 -14.29 8.18 -14.40
CA LYS A 7 -14.51 9.37 -15.22
C LYS A 7 -13.24 9.88 -15.92
N VAL A 8 -12.08 9.67 -15.33
CA VAL A 8 -10.79 10.10 -15.90
C VAL A 8 -10.33 9.19 -17.05
N ILE A 9 -10.96 8.02 -17.20
CA ILE A 9 -10.74 7.14 -18.36
C ILE A 9 -11.51 7.70 -19.56
N GLN A 10 -10.82 7.76 -20.70
CA GLN A 10 -11.38 8.31 -21.94
C GLN A 10 -12.45 7.42 -22.56
N THR A 11 -12.33 6.10 -22.46
CA THR A 11 -13.26 5.13 -23.04
C THR A 11 -13.53 3.98 -22.08
N LEU A 12 -14.81 3.71 -21.82
CA LEU A 12 -15.27 2.56 -21.06
C LEU A 12 -15.57 1.42 -22.04
N SER A 13 -14.92 0.27 -21.88
CA SER A 13 -15.16 -0.91 -22.72
C SER A 13 -16.17 -1.86 -22.05
N PHE A 14 -17.38 -1.37 -21.76
CA PHE A 14 -18.38 -2.15 -21.02
C PHE A 14 -19.42 -2.84 -21.94
N SER A 15 -20.02 -2.09 -22.87
CA SER A 15 -20.99 -2.62 -23.84
C SER A 15 -21.08 -1.67 -25.06
N GLU A 16 -21.79 -2.07 -26.12
CA GLU A 16 -22.02 -1.17 -27.28
C GLU A 16 -22.69 0.15 -26.88
N ASP A 17 -23.51 0.11 -25.82
CA ASP A 17 -24.29 1.26 -25.31
C ASP A 17 -23.52 2.13 -24.29
N VAL A 18 -22.41 1.65 -23.73
CA VAL A 18 -21.63 2.36 -22.70
C VAL A 18 -20.19 2.46 -23.14
N LYS A 19 -19.85 3.60 -23.76
CA LYS A 19 -18.52 3.92 -24.27
C LYS A 19 -17.85 5.04 -23.51
N PHE A 20 -18.62 5.93 -22.92
CA PHE A 20 -18.15 7.08 -22.16
C PHE A 20 -18.79 7.11 -20.77
N PHE A 21 -18.14 7.80 -19.83
CA PHE A 21 -18.69 7.99 -18.48
C PHE A 21 -20.09 8.62 -18.50
N SER A 22 -20.35 9.51 -19.47
CA SER A 22 -21.65 10.18 -19.65
C SER A 22 -22.80 9.21 -19.96
N ASP A 23 -22.50 8.05 -20.54
CA ASP A 23 -23.54 7.07 -20.90
C ASP A 23 -24.14 6.44 -19.64
N LEU A 24 -23.42 6.45 -18.52
CA LEU A 24 -23.88 5.90 -17.24
C LEU A 24 -25.07 6.68 -16.65
N SER A 25 -25.29 7.94 -17.03
CA SER A 25 -26.42 8.72 -16.53
C SER A 25 -27.75 8.39 -17.22
N VAL A 26 -27.73 7.67 -18.34
CA VAL A 26 -28.92 7.33 -19.12
C VAL A 26 -29.31 5.85 -19.06
N ILE A 27 -28.43 4.97 -18.59
CA ILE A 27 -28.74 3.53 -18.49
C ILE A 27 -29.77 3.18 -17.40
N ASP A 28 -30.45 2.05 -17.62
CA ASP A 28 -31.44 1.50 -16.70
C ASP A 28 -30.80 0.89 -15.44
N SER A 29 -31.65 0.55 -14.46
CA SER A 29 -31.22 0.07 -13.14
C SER A 29 -30.44 -1.25 -13.20
N ILE A 30 -30.83 -2.16 -14.08
CA ILE A 30 -30.21 -3.49 -14.20
C ILE A 30 -28.84 -3.35 -14.87
N LYS A 31 -28.74 -2.55 -15.93
CA LYS A 31 -27.46 -2.25 -16.60
C LYS A 31 -26.50 -1.52 -15.66
N LEU A 32 -26.98 -0.54 -14.88
CA LEU A 32 -26.13 0.18 -13.93
C LEU A 32 -25.62 -0.75 -12.82
N GLN A 33 -26.47 -1.63 -12.30
CA GLN A 33 -26.08 -2.63 -11.30
C GLN A 33 -24.94 -3.52 -11.81
N ARG A 34 -25.09 -4.10 -13.00
CA ARG A 34 -24.04 -4.91 -13.65
C ARG A 34 -22.76 -4.13 -13.93
N PHE A 35 -22.90 -2.85 -14.32
CA PHE A 35 -21.74 -1.97 -14.49
C PHE A 35 -20.99 -1.80 -13.17
N MET A 36 -21.70 -1.57 -12.06
CA MET A 36 -21.09 -1.44 -10.74
C MET A 36 -20.42 -2.74 -10.31
N GLU A 37 -21.03 -3.91 -10.50
CA GLU A 37 -20.36 -5.21 -10.22
C GLU A 37 -19.05 -5.35 -11.01
N LYS A 38 -19.06 -5.03 -12.31
CA LYS A 38 -17.84 -5.09 -13.14
C LYS A 38 -16.82 -4.01 -12.80
N LEU A 39 -17.26 -2.85 -12.33
CA LEU A 39 -16.39 -1.81 -11.81
C LEU A 39 -15.67 -2.35 -10.57
N GLU A 40 -16.42 -2.93 -9.63
CA GLU A 40 -15.88 -3.52 -8.42
C GLU A 40 -14.83 -4.59 -8.75
N ASP A 41 -15.16 -5.56 -9.61
CA ASP A 41 -14.23 -6.61 -10.06
C ASP A 41 -13.04 -6.09 -10.89
N GLY A 42 -12.89 -4.78 -11.09
CA GLY A 42 -11.75 -4.22 -11.83
C GLY A 42 -11.76 -4.48 -13.33
N TYR A 43 -12.84 -5.06 -13.87
CA TYR A 43 -12.97 -5.33 -15.32
C TYR A 43 -12.89 -4.03 -16.14
N VAL A 44 -13.54 -2.97 -15.66
CA VAL A 44 -13.56 -1.66 -16.33
C VAL A 44 -12.16 -1.07 -16.48
N PHE A 45 -11.28 -1.28 -15.49
CA PHE A 45 -9.92 -0.75 -15.49
C PHE A 45 -8.93 -1.65 -16.22
N SER A 46 -9.04 -2.96 -16.03
CA SER A 46 -8.17 -3.95 -16.67
C SER A 46 -8.35 -3.99 -18.19
N SER A 47 -9.58 -3.77 -18.68
CA SER A 47 -9.85 -3.59 -20.12
C SER A 47 -9.22 -2.32 -20.69
N GLY A 48 -9.06 -1.27 -19.88
CA GLY A 48 -8.30 -0.05 -20.20
C GLY A 48 -6.80 -0.13 -19.89
N GLY A 49 -6.25 -1.32 -19.69
CA GLY A 49 -4.82 -1.54 -19.46
C GLY A 49 -4.36 -1.47 -18.00
N ILE A 50 -5.20 -1.05 -17.05
CA ILE A 50 -4.78 -0.89 -15.64
C ILE A 50 -5.23 -2.10 -14.84
N ARG A 51 -4.27 -2.96 -14.48
CA ARG A 51 -4.58 -4.29 -13.95
C ARG A 51 -5.14 -4.31 -12.53
N ASN A 52 -4.69 -3.40 -11.69
CA ASN A 52 -4.86 -3.52 -10.23
C ASN A 52 -5.44 -2.26 -9.57
N LEU A 53 -6.12 -1.38 -10.32
CA LEU A 53 -6.71 -0.16 -9.73
C LEU A 53 -7.87 -0.50 -8.78
N LEU A 54 -8.76 -1.37 -9.24
CA LEU A 54 -9.77 -2.05 -8.43
C LEU A 54 -9.53 -3.54 -8.55
N GLU A 55 -9.48 -4.24 -7.42
CA GLU A 55 -9.23 -5.67 -7.39
C GLU A 55 -10.43 -6.43 -6.81
N GLY A 56 -11.64 -5.86 -6.90
CA GLY A 56 -12.82 -6.30 -6.18
C GLY A 56 -12.72 -6.01 -4.69
N ASP A 57 -13.54 -5.06 -4.29
CA ASP A 57 -13.36 -4.33 -3.05
C ASP A 57 -14.11 -4.97 -1.88
N PHE A 58 -13.58 -4.76 -0.67
CA PHE A 58 -14.23 -5.00 0.62
C PHE A 58 -15.56 -4.23 0.74
N TYR A 59 -15.75 -3.22 -0.11
CA TYR A 59 -16.89 -2.30 -0.12
C TYR A 59 -17.72 -2.39 -1.41
N SER A 60 -17.92 -3.61 -1.92
CA SER A 60 -18.72 -3.92 -3.11
C SER A 60 -20.19 -4.27 -2.83
N TRP A 61 -20.61 -4.30 -1.56
CA TRP A 61 -21.97 -4.73 -1.14
C TRP A 61 -23.10 -4.02 -1.87
N TYR A 62 -22.91 -2.76 -2.26
CA TYR A 62 -23.95 -1.94 -2.88
C TYR A 62 -24.28 -2.42 -4.30
N SER A 63 -23.37 -3.12 -4.98
CA SER A 63 -23.59 -3.64 -6.34
C SER A 63 -24.23 -5.03 -6.34
N ASP A 64 -24.27 -5.74 -5.21
CA ASP A 64 -24.84 -7.08 -5.11
C ASP A 64 -26.32 -7.09 -5.49
N LYS A 65 -26.71 -8.04 -6.34
CA LYS A 65 -28.09 -8.15 -6.86
C LYS A 65 -29.16 -8.25 -5.77
N ASN A 66 -28.83 -8.81 -4.61
CA ASN A 66 -29.77 -9.02 -3.50
C ASN A 66 -29.91 -7.76 -2.64
N GLN A 67 -28.92 -6.86 -2.67
CA GLN A 67 -28.94 -5.57 -1.97
C GLN A 67 -29.45 -4.44 -2.87
N TRP A 68 -29.22 -4.54 -4.18
CA TRP A 68 -29.55 -3.52 -5.15
C TRP A 68 -31.04 -3.18 -5.14
N ASN A 69 -31.35 -1.88 -5.09
CA ASN A 69 -32.72 -1.38 -5.07
C ASN A 69 -32.81 0.00 -5.70
N GLN A 70 -34.03 0.50 -5.88
CA GLN A 70 -34.28 1.80 -6.53
C GLN A 70 -33.62 2.98 -5.81
N LYS A 71 -33.46 2.93 -4.48
CA LYS A 71 -32.78 4.00 -3.73
C LYS A 71 -31.30 4.01 -4.06
N ILE A 72 -30.64 2.85 -4.05
CA ILE A 72 -29.22 2.71 -4.42
C ILE A 72 -29.00 3.20 -5.86
N TYR A 73 -29.83 2.73 -6.79
CA TYR A 73 -29.79 3.18 -8.18
C TYR A 73 -29.88 4.70 -8.31
N ASN A 74 -30.88 5.32 -7.69
CA ASN A 74 -31.09 6.77 -7.74
C ASN A 74 -29.90 7.54 -7.12
N SER A 75 -29.38 7.07 -5.98
CA SER A 75 -28.22 7.69 -5.32
C SER A 75 -26.97 7.65 -6.20
N ILE A 76 -26.65 6.49 -6.78
CA ILE A 76 -25.51 6.33 -7.67
C ILE A 76 -25.69 7.18 -8.93
N LYS A 77 -26.89 7.21 -9.50
CA LYS A 77 -27.21 8.03 -10.66
C LYS A 77 -27.03 9.53 -10.38
N ASN A 78 -27.40 9.99 -9.18
CA ASN A 78 -27.19 11.37 -8.77
C ASN A 78 -25.69 11.68 -8.63
N ILE A 79 -24.90 10.77 -8.07
CA ILE A 79 -23.43 10.93 -7.99
C ILE A 79 -22.82 11.02 -9.39
N ILE A 80 -23.26 10.17 -10.33
CA ILE A 80 -22.77 10.20 -11.72
C ILE A 80 -23.08 11.55 -12.38
N LYS A 81 -24.33 12.02 -12.27
CA LYS A 81 -24.73 13.33 -12.81
C LYS A 81 -23.95 14.48 -12.19
N GLU A 82 -23.77 14.47 -10.88
CA GLU A 82 -22.99 15.49 -10.19
C GLU A 82 -21.55 15.49 -10.69
N LEU A 83 -20.95 14.30 -10.83
CA LEU A 83 -19.61 14.15 -11.37
C LEU A 83 -19.53 14.64 -12.81
N GLU A 84 -20.51 14.40 -13.69
CA GLU A 84 -20.52 14.88 -15.08
C GLU A 84 -20.32 16.40 -15.21
N PHE A 85 -20.84 17.20 -14.27
CA PHE A 85 -20.69 18.67 -14.32
C PHE A 85 -19.25 19.14 -14.18
N TYR A 86 -18.38 18.37 -13.53
CA TYR A 86 -16.97 18.74 -13.38
C TYR A 86 -16.20 18.49 -14.69
N SER A 87 -15.18 19.28 -15.01
CA SER A 87 -14.31 18.95 -16.15
C SER A 87 -13.39 17.77 -15.81
N SER A 88 -12.99 16.95 -16.78
CA SER A 88 -11.94 15.95 -16.58
C SER A 88 -10.56 16.60 -16.39
N SER A 89 -10.38 17.82 -16.92
CA SER A 89 -9.16 18.62 -16.85
C SER A 89 -8.82 19.07 -15.43
N ASN A 90 -9.83 19.31 -14.59
CA ASN A 90 -9.65 19.67 -13.18
C ASN A 90 -8.99 18.52 -12.37
N PHE A 91 -9.01 17.30 -12.89
CA PHE A 91 -8.34 16.15 -12.27
C PHE A 91 -6.94 15.90 -12.81
N SER A 92 -6.54 16.55 -13.92
CA SER A 92 -5.31 16.23 -14.64
C SER A 92 -4.27 17.35 -14.68
N TYR A 93 -4.62 18.61 -14.37
CA TYR A 93 -3.81 19.74 -14.83
C TYR A 93 -3.29 20.76 -13.84
N GLU A 94 -3.88 20.87 -12.65
CA GLU A 94 -3.23 21.59 -11.58
C GLU A 94 -2.63 20.55 -10.63
N PHE A 95 -1.32 20.39 -10.70
CA PHE A 95 -0.48 19.66 -9.75
C PHE A 95 -0.52 20.27 -8.32
N GLN A 96 -1.61 20.96 -7.95
CA GLN A 96 -2.07 21.11 -6.58
C GLN A 96 -2.75 19.80 -6.17
N THR A 97 -1.89 18.83 -5.98
CA THR A 97 -2.18 17.44 -5.74
C THR A 97 -3.11 17.20 -4.54
N ILE A 98 -4.25 16.57 -4.81
CA ILE A 98 -4.64 15.30 -4.16
C ILE A 98 -5.26 15.40 -2.75
N ASP A 99 -5.61 16.60 -2.27
CA ASP A 99 -6.41 16.71 -1.03
C ASP A 99 -7.87 16.24 -1.21
N ILE A 100 -8.39 16.17 -2.45
CA ILE A 100 -9.79 15.79 -2.72
C ILE A 100 -10.16 14.43 -2.11
N PHE A 101 -9.30 13.42 -2.24
CA PHE A 101 -9.61 12.10 -1.70
C PHE A 101 -9.38 12.01 -0.21
N LYS A 102 -8.43 12.77 0.32
CA LYS A 102 -8.22 12.89 1.76
C LYS A 102 -9.44 13.54 2.42
N ASP A 103 -9.92 14.66 1.88
CA ASP A 103 -11.11 15.35 2.39
C ASP A 103 -12.35 14.45 2.30
N LEU A 104 -12.56 13.79 1.16
CA LEU A 104 -13.65 12.83 1.01
C LEU A 104 -13.55 11.66 2.01
N TYR A 105 -12.34 11.13 2.25
CA TYR A 105 -12.14 10.08 3.23
C TYR A 105 -12.41 10.58 4.66
N MET A 106 -11.93 11.76 5.01
CA MET A 106 -12.12 12.36 6.35
C MET A 106 -13.60 12.67 6.65
N GLU A 107 -14.39 13.02 5.63
CA GLU A 107 -15.85 13.21 5.73
C GLU A 107 -16.60 11.89 5.90
N ILE A 108 -16.13 10.81 5.25
CA ILE A 108 -16.79 9.49 5.34
C ILE A 108 -16.41 8.75 6.64
N MET A 109 -15.14 8.86 7.08
CA MET A 109 -14.60 8.07 8.17
C MET A 109 -14.60 8.88 9.49
N PRO A 110 -15.36 8.43 10.51
CA PRO A 110 -15.38 9.07 11.83
C PRO A 110 -13.98 9.22 12.45
N ASN A 111 -13.81 10.30 13.22
CA ASN A 111 -12.54 10.61 13.89
C ASN A 111 -12.09 9.47 14.81
N GLU A 112 -13.01 8.83 15.54
CA GLU A 112 -12.70 7.77 16.51
C GLU A 112 -12.10 6.54 15.83
N ILE A 113 -12.63 6.19 14.65
CA ILE A 113 -12.13 5.07 13.85
C ILE A 113 -10.72 5.41 13.33
N ARG A 114 -10.53 6.60 12.77
CA ARG A 114 -9.21 7.06 12.29
C ARG A 114 -8.16 7.08 13.42
N HIS A 115 -8.51 7.57 14.61
CA HIS A 115 -7.61 7.55 15.77
C HIS A 115 -7.27 6.12 16.21
N SER A 116 -8.25 5.21 16.26
CA SER A 116 -8.00 3.82 16.64
C SER A 116 -7.07 3.08 15.67
N LEU A 117 -7.06 3.50 14.40
CA LEU A 117 -6.16 3.00 13.36
C LEU A 117 -4.82 3.75 13.32
N GLY A 118 -4.68 4.86 14.05
CA GLY A 118 -3.49 5.71 14.01
C GLY A 118 -3.33 6.53 12.74
N GLU A 119 -4.42 6.78 12.00
CA GLU A 119 -4.42 7.47 10.72
C GLU A 119 -4.33 8.99 10.92
N TYR A 120 -3.12 9.54 10.76
CA TYR A 120 -2.87 10.97 10.71
C TYR A 120 -2.51 11.39 9.29
N PHE A 121 -3.40 12.17 8.67
CA PHE A 121 -3.19 12.64 7.32
C PHE A 121 -2.13 13.73 7.23
N THR A 122 -1.02 13.42 6.56
CA THR A 122 0.08 14.35 6.33
C THR A 122 -0.32 15.45 5.34
N PRO A 123 -0.16 16.74 5.70
CA PRO A 123 -0.36 17.83 4.75
C PRO A 123 0.61 17.74 3.55
N SER A 124 0.14 18.12 2.36
CA SER A 124 0.91 18.02 1.12
C SER A 124 2.24 18.79 1.18
N TRP A 125 2.23 20.00 1.72
CA TRP A 125 3.45 20.83 1.88
C TRP A 125 4.50 20.16 2.79
N MET A 126 4.07 19.38 3.78
CA MET A 126 4.99 18.66 4.67
C MET A 126 5.59 17.46 3.95
N ALA A 127 4.77 16.71 3.20
CA ALA A 127 5.25 15.62 2.37
C ALA A 127 6.27 16.12 1.32
N ASP A 128 5.97 17.24 0.65
CA ASP A 128 6.87 17.90 -0.31
C ASP A 128 8.21 18.30 0.32
N HIS A 129 8.19 18.84 1.54
CA HIS A 129 9.43 19.16 2.29
C HIS A 129 10.24 17.90 2.60
N VAL A 130 9.62 16.87 3.17
CA VAL A 130 10.31 15.62 3.55
C VAL A 130 10.88 14.91 2.32
N VAL A 131 10.15 14.84 1.21
CA VAL A 131 10.64 14.29 -0.05
C VAL A 131 11.83 15.08 -0.56
N SER A 132 11.71 16.41 -0.66
CA SER A 132 12.78 17.27 -1.17
C SER A 132 14.07 17.12 -0.37
N ARG A 133 13.97 17.18 0.97
CA ARG A 133 15.12 16.98 1.88
C ARG A 133 15.72 15.59 1.77
N SER A 134 14.89 14.56 1.63
CA SER A 134 15.35 13.17 1.50
C SER A 134 16.12 12.95 0.20
N LEU A 135 15.61 13.48 -0.92
CA LEU A 135 16.26 13.35 -2.22
C LEU A 135 17.58 14.15 -2.30
N GLU A 136 17.63 15.33 -1.69
CA GLU A 136 18.86 16.12 -1.54
C GLU A 136 19.93 15.34 -0.77
N LYS A 137 19.54 14.71 0.37
CA LYS A 137 20.44 13.87 1.18
C LYS A 137 20.93 12.65 0.42
N LEU A 138 20.04 11.96 -0.27
CA LEU A 138 20.37 10.77 -1.05
C LEU A 138 21.36 11.11 -2.17
N ASN A 139 21.26 12.32 -2.74
CA ASN A 139 22.11 12.85 -3.81
C ASN A 139 22.32 11.82 -4.95
N LYS A 140 21.20 11.24 -5.41
CA LYS A 140 21.17 10.18 -6.41
C LYS A 140 20.16 10.53 -7.49
N GLU A 141 20.57 10.45 -8.75
CA GLU A 141 19.70 10.83 -9.88
C GLU A 141 18.57 9.81 -10.11
N SER A 142 18.90 8.51 -10.01
CA SER A 142 17.96 7.40 -10.12
C SER A 142 17.86 6.68 -8.79
N TRP A 143 16.66 6.62 -8.22
CA TRP A 143 16.40 6.09 -6.89
C TRP A 143 15.14 5.23 -6.89
N LYS A 144 15.06 4.31 -5.93
CA LYS A 144 13.81 3.62 -5.58
C LYS A 144 13.36 4.04 -4.20
N ALA A 145 12.11 4.43 -4.07
CA ALA A 145 11.51 4.88 -2.83
C ALA A 145 10.24 4.10 -2.51
N ILE A 146 9.98 3.90 -1.22
CA ILE A 146 8.74 3.30 -0.73
C ILE A 146 8.19 4.08 0.45
N ASP A 147 6.85 4.24 0.47
CA ASP A 147 6.11 4.55 1.69
C ASP A 147 5.44 3.28 2.23
N PRO A 148 5.90 2.74 3.39
CA PRO A 148 5.39 1.49 3.93
C PRO A 148 4.05 1.62 4.68
N CYS A 149 3.54 2.84 4.87
CA CYS A 149 2.24 3.13 5.45
C CYS A 149 1.60 4.28 4.67
N CYS A 150 1.39 4.06 3.37
CA CYS A 150 1.23 5.16 2.42
C CYS A 150 -0.08 5.93 2.57
N GLY A 151 -1.07 5.40 3.29
CA GLY A 151 -2.36 6.05 3.49
C GLY A 151 -3.01 6.40 2.16
N SER A 152 -3.41 7.65 1.98
CA SER A 152 -3.94 8.17 0.72
C SER A 152 -2.89 8.38 -0.40
N GLY A 153 -1.63 8.10 -0.12
CA GLY A 153 -0.52 8.14 -1.09
C GLY A 153 0.20 9.47 -1.20
N VAL A 154 0.01 10.43 -0.28
CA VAL A 154 0.56 11.80 -0.39
C VAL A 154 2.07 11.85 -0.63
N PHE A 155 2.85 10.97 0.02
CA PHE A 155 4.30 10.86 -0.23
C PHE A 155 4.61 10.28 -1.61
N LEU A 156 3.83 9.29 -2.08
CA LEU A 156 4.00 8.71 -3.42
C LEU A 156 3.80 9.76 -4.50
N ILE A 157 2.79 10.62 -4.31
CA ILE A 157 2.50 11.72 -5.20
C ILE A 157 3.63 12.74 -5.23
N SER A 158 4.11 13.14 -4.04
CA SER A 158 5.22 14.08 -3.94
C SER A 158 6.49 13.52 -4.60
N LEU A 159 6.75 12.22 -4.45
CA LEU A 159 7.82 11.52 -5.18
C LEU A 159 7.61 11.54 -6.70
N ILE A 160 6.40 11.23 -7.19
CA ILE A 160 6.07 11.28 -8.63
C ILE A 160 6.27 12.69 -9.17
N LYS A 161 5.77 13.71 -8.46
CA LYS A 161 5.94 15.13 -8.79
C LYS A 161 7.42 15.50 -8.91
N SER A 162 8.26 15.06 -7.98
CA SER A 162 9.72 15.31 -8.04
C SER A 162 10.41 14.71 -9.28
N ILE A 163 9.82 13.66 -9.88
CA ILE A 163 10.28 13.08 -11.15
C ILE A 163 9.73 13.90 -12.32
N LEU A 164 8.42 14.20 -12.32
CA LEU A 164 7.74 14.90 -13.41
C LEU A 164 8.19 16.35 -13.58
N ASP A 165 8.47 17.08 -12.49
CA ASP A 165 8.87 18.50 -12.49
C ASP A 165 10.17 18.75 -13.26
N LYS A 166 10.93 17.69 -13.59
CA LYS A 166 12.15 17.75 -14.41
C LYS A 166 11.87 17.70 -15.91
N HIS A 167 10.60 17.56 -16.31
CA HIS A 167 10.19 17.34 -17.70
C HIS A 167 9.02 18.25 -18.09
N GLU A 168 9.11 18.83 -19.28
CA GLU A 168 7.97 19.52 -19.91
C GLU A 168 7.06 18.48 -20.59
N LEU A 169 6.00 18.02 -19.92
CA LEU A 169 5.19 16.87 -20.35
C LEU A 169 4.58 16.96 -21.76
N TYR A 170 4.40 18.18 -22.27
CA TYR A 170 3.78 18.46 -23.58
C TYR A 170 4.74 18.31 -24.76
N SER A 171 6.02 18.52 -24.51
CA SER A 171 7.06 18.42 -25.53
C SER A 171 7.60 16.99 -25.64
N LEU A 172 7.20 16.09 -24.72
CA LEU A 172 7.58 14.69 -24.73
C LEU A 172 6.91 13.92 -25.88
N THR A 173 7.73 13.18 -26.62
CA THR A 173 7.31 12.13 -27.55
C THR A 173 6.63 10.96 -26.83
N ILE A 174 5.90 10.13 -27.57
CA ILE A 174 5.26 8.91 -27.03
C ILE A 174 6.29 8.00 -26.34
N LYS A 175 7.48 7.86 -26.92
CA LYS A 175 8.56 7.03 -26.38
C LYS A 175 9.08 7.58 -25.04
N GLU A 176 9.31 8.89 -24.95
CA GLU A 176 9.76 9.53 -23.71
C GLU A 176 8.71 9.42 -22.59
N LYS A 177 7.41 9.53 -22.93
CA LYS A 177 6.32 9.30 -21.97
C LYS A 177 6.34 7.87 -21.43
N GLN A 178 6.56 6.88 -22.30
CA GLN A 178 6.66 5.48 -21.90
C GLN A 178 7.88 5.23 -21.00
N GLU A 179 9.04 5.79 -21.33
CA GLU A 179 10.25 5.68 -20.50
C GLU A 179 10.05 6.34 -19.12
N LEU A 180 9.41 7.52 -19.09
CA LEU A 180 9.09 8.22 -17.84
C LEU A 180 8.08 7.46 -16.99
N LEU A 181 7.06 6.87 -17.61
CA LEU A 181 6.09 6.02 -16.92
C LEU A 181 6.78 4.78 -16.31
N LEU A 182 7.62 4.09 -17.08
CA LEU A 182 8.39 2.94 -16.58
C LEU A 182 9.32 3.33 -15.43
N ARG A 183 9.95 4.51 -15.51
CA ARG A 183 10.76 5.06 -14.41
C ARG A 183 9.91 5.23 -13.16
N ILE A 184 8.73 5.83 -13.24
CA ILE A 184 7.84 6.05 -12.09
C ILE A 184 7.40 4.71 -11.48
N LEU A 185 6.88 3.78 -12.30
CA LEU A 185 6.38 2.47 -11.86
C LEU A 185 7.49 1.59 -11.23
N SER A 186 8.74 1.80 -11.59
CA SER A 186 9.90 1.07 -11.03
C SER A 186 10.61 1.79 -9.89
N SER A 187 10.18 3.01 -9.53
CA SER A 187 10.85 3.87 -8.54
C SER A 187 9.97 4.22 -7.35
N VAL A 188 8.64 4.29 -7.48
CA VAL A 188 7.75 4.78 -6.41
C VAL A 188 6.81 3.67 -5.98
N TYR A 189 6.97 3.17 -4.76
CA TYR A 189 6.19 2.05 -4.21
C TYR A 189 5.39 2.47 -2.98
N GLY A 190 4.25 1.84 -2.74
CA GLY A 190 3.44 2.05 -1.54
C GLY A 190 2.92 0.75 -0.93
N ILE A 191 2.83 0.69 0.39
CA ILE A 191 2.13 -0.37 1.11
C ILE A 191 1.21 0.28 2.13
N ASP A 192 0.01 -0.26 2.28
CA ASP A 192 -0.86 0.08 3.40
C ASP A 192 -1.67 -1.14 3.84
N LEU A 193 -2.03 -1.19 5.12
CA LEU A 193 -2.83 -2.28 5.70
C LEU A 193 -4.32 -2.06 5.49
N ASN A 194 -4.77 -0.82 5.30
CA ASN A 194 -6.16 -0.46 5.07
C ASN A 194 -6.50 -0.51 3.57
N PRO A 195 -7.43 -1.38 3.14
CA PRO A 195 -7.83 -1.47 1.74
C PRO A 195 -8.36 -0.16 1.13
N LEU A 196 -9.05 0.69 1.91
CA LEU A 196 -9.52 1.99 1.44
C LEU A 196 -8.36 2.95 1.17
N SER A 197 -7.35 2.93 2.02
CA SER A 197 -6.11 3.71 1.84
C SER A 197 -5.39 3.27 0.58
N VAL A 198 -5.19 1.95 0.41
CA VAL A 198 -4.60 1.37 -0.81
C VAL A 198 -5.37 1.81 -2.06
N LEU A 199 -6.69 1.71 -2.06
CA LEU A 199 -7.53 2.18 -3.17
C LEU A 199 -7.30 3.67 -3.44
N THR A 200 -7.32 4.49 -2.40
CA THR A 200 -7.14 5.94 -2.50
C THR A 200 -5.76 6.30 -3.06
N ALA A 201 -4.71 5.64 -2.57
CA ALA A 201 -3.35 5.80 -3.05
C ALA A 201 -3.22 5.38 -4.51
N ARG A 202 -3.83 4.27 -4.94
CA ARG A 202 -3.81 3.82 -6.33
C ARG A 202 -4.53 4.78 -7.26
N VAL A 203 -5.70 5.30 -6.87
CA VAL A 203 -6.40 6.32 -7.65
C VAL A 203 -5.56 7.59 -7.75
N SER A 204 -5.00 8.07 -6.65
CA SER A 204 -4.13 9.25 -6.63
C SER A 204 -2.90 9.07 -7.53
N TYR A 205 -2.24 7.91 -7.43
CA TYR A 205 -1.11 7.53 -8.26
C TYR A 205 -1.52 7.52 -9.74
N PHE A 206 -2.64 6.88 -10.07
CA PHE A 206 -3.18 6.81 -11.42
C PHE A 206 -3.40 8.21 -12.01
N LEU A 207 -4.02 9.13 -11.26
CA LEU A 207 -4.24 10.50 -11.72
C LEU A 207 -2.90 11.21 -11.99
N ALA A 208 -1.90 11.03 -11.13
CA ALA A 208 -0.59 11.64 -11.30
C ALA A 208 0.15 11.14 -12.56
N ILE A 209 -0.01 9.86 -12.93
CA ILE A 209 0.62 9.29 -14.13
C ILE A 209 -0.25 9.34 -15.38
N ARG A 210 -1.54 9.72 -15.27
CA ARG A 210 -2.51 9.72 -16.37
C ARG A 210 -2.02 10.42 -17.64
N PRO A 211 -1.29 11.56 -17.59
CA PRO A 211 -0.77 12.22 -18.79
C PRO A 211 0.28 11.41 -19.57
N LEU A 212 0.86 10.37 -18.94
CA LEU A 212 1.85 9.46 -19.52
C LEU A 212 1.24 8.15 -20.01
N ILE A 213 0.00 7.86 -19.60
CA ILE A 213 -0.70 6.62 -19.96
C ILE A 213 -1.29 6.75 -21.36
N ASP A 214 -0.99 5.73 -22.18
CA ASP A 214 -1.61 5.44 -23.48
C ASP A 214 -2.20 4.02 -23.41
N ASP A 215 -2.01 3.15 -24.42
CA ASP A 215 -2.60 1.81 -24.47
C ASP A 215 -1.84 0.70 -23.70
N GLN A 216 -0.77 1.04 -22.97
CA GLN A 216 0.03 0.02 -22.28
C GLN A 216 -0.67 -0.59 -21.06
N LYS A 217 -0.37 -1.87 -20.81
CA LYS A 217 -0.78 -2.54 -19.57
C LYS A 217 0.12 -2.15 -18.41
N ILE A 218 -0.45 -1.63 -17.33
CA ILE A 218 0.29 -1.21 -16.13
C ILE A 218 -0.23 -1.88 -14.86
N GLU A 219 0.68 -2.07 -13.91
CA GLU A 219 0.42 -2.43 -12.52
C GLU A 219 0.91 -1.27 -11.66
N ILE A 220 0.02 -0.67 -10.87
CA ILE A 220 0.37 0.41 -9.95
C ILE A 220 1.06 -0.23 -8.74
N PRO A 221 2.31 0.15 -8.39
CA PRO A 221 3.12 -0.48 -7.34
C PRO A 221 2.68 -0.07 -5.92
N VAL A 222 1.38 -0.17 -5.64
CA VAL A 222 0.78 0.09 -4.34
C VAL A 222 0.03 -1.16 -3.90
N TYR A 223 0.38 -1.74 -2.76
CA TYR A 223 -0.07 -3.08 -2.36
C TYR A 223 -0.74 -3.08 -0.98
N LEU A 224 -1.76 -3.93 -0.83
CA LEU A 224 -2.35 -4.21 0.48
C LEU A 224 -1.42 -5.10 1.29
N GLY A 225 -1.04 -4.67 2.48
CA GLY A 225 -0.02 -5.37 3.24
C GLY A 225 0.30 -4.83 4.62
N ASP A 226 1.00 -5.66 5.40
CA ASP A 226 1.51 -5.31 6.72
C ASP A 226 3.02 -5.09 6.66
N SER A 227 3.46 -3.83 6.79
CA SER A 227 4.89 -3.47 6.80
C SER A 227 5.60 -3.80 8.12
N ALA A 228 4.86 -4.13 9.19
CA ALA A 228 5.42 -4.63 10.44
C ALA A 228 5.64 -6.16 10.40
N ASN A 229 4.81 -6.88 9.66
CA ASN A 229 4.88 -8.33 9.49
C ASN A 229 4.91 -8.71 8.01
N ILE A 230 6.10 -8.89 7.46
CA ILE A 230 6.31 -9.16 6.03
C ILE A 230 6.51 -10.66 5.74
N PRO A 231 6.27 -11.14 4.50
CA PRO A 231 6.57 -12.51 4.10
C PRO A 231 8.03 -12.89 4.37
N GLN A 232 8.24 -14.07 4.95
CA GLN A 232 9.56 -14.60 5.23
C GLN A 232 10.05 -15.50 4.10
N LYS A 233 11.36 -15.56 3.90
CA LYS A 233 11.98 -16.47 2.94
C LYS A 233 12.40 -17.74 3.67
N ILE A 234 11.96 -18.89 3.17
CA ILE A 234 12.30 -20.23 3.67
C ILE A 234 12.84 -21.09 2.52
N GLU A 235 13.56 -22.15 2.86
CA GLU A 235 14.01 -23.14 1.88
C GLU A 235 13.29 -24.47 2.13
N LEU A 236 12.59 -24.96 1.10
CA LEU A 236 11.89 -26.24 1.14
C LEU A 236 12.48 -27.15 0.09
N ASP A 237 13.24 -28.16 0.52
CA ASP A 237 13.94 -29.13 -0.34
C ASP A 237 14.65 -28.45 -1.53
N ASN A 238 15.56 -27.51 -1.21
CA ASN A 238 16.36 -26.71 -2.16
C ASN A 238 15.58 -25.73 -3.04
N ILE A 239 14.30 -25.47 -2.73
CA ILE A 239 13.48 -24.47 -3.43
C ILE A 239 13.21 -23.31 -2.47
N ALA A 240 13.69 -22.13 -2.84
CA ALA A 240 13.43 -20.90 -2.10
C ALA A 240 11.95 -20.53 -2.24
N CYS A 241 11.25 -20.40 -1.10
CA CYS A 241 9.85 -20.05 -1.03
C CYS A 241 9.64 -18.81 -0.15
N TYR A 242 8.63 -18.03 -0.47
CA TYR A 242 8.06 -17.09 0.48
C TYR A 242 6.98 -17.79 1.29
N THR A 243 6.90 -17.45 2.58
CA THR A 243 5.85 -17.90 3.48
C THR A 243 5.21 -16.72 4.20
N TYR A 244 3.89 -16.77 4.34
CA TYR A 244 3.12 -15.80 5.11
C TYR A 244 1.94 -16.48 5.80
N THR A 245 1.67 -16.10 7.04
CA THR A 245 0.53 -16.61 7.81
C THR A 245 -0.52 -15.53 7.89
N VAL A 246 -1.73 -15.83 7.40
CA VAL A 246 -2.89 -14.97 7.52
C VAL A 246 -3.68 -15.42 8.75
N ASP A 247 -3.77 -14.52 9.72
CA ASP A 247 -4.49 -14.77 10.96
C ASP A 247 -5.98 -14.42 10.76
N THR A 248 -6.88 -15.37 11.02
CA THR A 248 -8.33 -15.15 10.85
C THR A 248 -9.11 -15.59 12.07
N LYS A 249 -10.34 -15.09 12.23
CA LYS A 249 -11.24 -15.56 13.28
C LYS A 249 -11.63 -17.04 13.14
N GLN A 250 -11.47 -17.65 11.96
CA GLN A 250 -11.77 -19.07 11.68
C GLN A 250 -10.52 -19.96 11.65
N GLY A 251 -9.44 -19.46 12.23
CA GLY A 251 -8.15 -20.12 12.25
C GLY A 251 -7.23 -19.65 11.15
N ASP A 252 -5.95 -19.80 11.42
CA ASP A 252 -4.89 -19.24 10.59
C ASP A 252 -4.61 -20.17 9.40
N PHE A 253 -4.10 -19.60 8.32
CA PHE A 253 -3.62 -20.38 7.20
C PHE A 253 -2.30 -19.87 6.67
N ASN A 254 -1.45 -20.82 6.27
CA ASN A 254 -0.13 -20.56 5.75
C ASN A 254 -0.14 -20.55 4.23
N ILE A 255 0.39 -19.48 3.66
CA ILE A 255 0.62 -19.32 2.25
C ILE A 255 2.10 -19.61 2.00
N ILE A 256 2.40 -20.56 1.12
CA ILE A 256 3.76 -20.89 0.73
C ILE A 256 3.82 -20.94 -0.80
N PHE A 257 4.61 -20.05 -1.40
CA PHE A 257 4.83 -20.03 -2.84
C PHE A 257 6.31 -19.93 -3.18
N PRO A 258 6.77 -20.56 -4.29
CA PRO A 258 8.12 -20.39 -4.79
C PRO A 258 8.45 -18.92 -5.09
N CYS A 259 9.69 -18.51 -4.82
CA CYS A 259 10.11 -17.12 -5.03
C CYS A 259 9.95 -16.66 -6.48
N ASN A 260 10.35 -17.49 -7.46
CA ASN A 260 10.23 -17.19 -8.89
C ASN A 260 8.77 -17.00 -9.33
N PHE A 261 7.84 -17.76 -8.75
CA PHE A 261 6.41 -17.59 -9.02
C PHE A 261 5.96 -16.22 -8.52
N VAL A 262 6.21 -15.89 -7.25
CA VAL A 262 5.80 -14.61 -6.65
C VAL A 262 6.46 -13.42 -7.36
N GLU A 263 7.73 -13.51 -7.74
CA GLU A 263 8.48 -12.44 -8.41
C GLU A 263 8.11 -12.24 -9.89
N SER A 264 7.37 -13.17 -10.50
CA SER A 264 6.94 -13.07 -11.90
C SER A 264 6.00 -11.89 -12.13
N SER A 265 6.22 -11.12 -13.21
CA SER A 265 5.29 -10.06 -13.65
C SER A 265 3.87 -10.55 -13.95
N SER A 266 3.69 -11.85 -14.11
CA SER A 266 2.38 -12.48 -14.36
C SER A 266 1.67 -13.00 -13.11
N PHE A 267 2.30 -13.01 -11.94
CA PHE A 267 1.73 -13.64 -10.74
C PHE A 267 0.42 -12.99 -10.30
N PHE A 268 0.32 -11.66 -10.29
CA PHE A 268 -0.93 -10.99 -9.97
C PHE A 268 -2.06 -11.42 -10.91
N GLU A 269 -1.84 -11.39 -12.22
CA GLU A 269 -2.82 -11.79 -13.24
C GLU A 269 -3.21 -13.28 -13.10
N ARG A 270 -2.23 -14.15 -12.85
CA ARG A 270 -2.48 -15.60 -12.65
C ARG A 270 -3.31 -15.85 -11.40
N MET A 271 -2.96 -15.22 -10.28
CA MET A 271 -3.70 -15.35 -9.03
C MET A 271 -5.12 -14.79 -9.16
N TYR A 272 -5.29 -13.66 -9.83
CA TYR A 272 -6.60 -13.05 -10.07
C TYR A 272 -7.54 -14.00 -10.84
N ARG A 273 -7.04 -14.70 -11.87
CA ARG A 273 -7.82 -15.71 -12.62
C ARG A 273 -8.27 -16.88 -11.76
N LEU A 274 -7.61 -17.17 -10.63
CA LEU A 274 -8.03 -18.24 -9.73
C LEU A 274 -9.33 -17.91 -9.01
N GLN A 275 -9.74 -16.63 -8.95
CA GLN A 275 -10.96 -16.24 -8.26
C GLN A 275 -12.19 -16.93 -8.83
N THR A 276 -12.34 -16.97 -10.15
CA THR A 276 -13.44 -17.69 -10.82
C THR A 276 -13.40 -19.20 -10.58
N THR A 277 -12.23 -19.73 -10.22
CA THR A 277 -12.06 -21.16 -9.92
C THR A 277 -12.48 -21.49 -8.49
N VAL A 278 -12.32 -20.55 -7.56
CA VAL A 278 -12.83 -20.71 -6.20
C VAL A 278 -14.37 -20.77 -6.19
N GLU A 279 -15.03 -20.02 -7.07
CA GLU A 279 -16.49 -20.04 -7.27
C GLU A 279 -17.03 -21.41 -7.74
N ALA A 280 -16.18 -22.23 -8.37
CA ALA A 280 -16.53 -23.61 -8.72
C ALA A 280 -16.54 -24.56 -7.51
N GLU A 281 -16.13 -24.07 -6.33
CA GLU A 281 -16.20 -24.79 -5.05
C GLU A 281 -15.47 -26.15 -5.01
N ASP A 282 -14.50 -26.34 -5.90
CA ASP A 282 -13.68 -27.55 -6.02
C ASP A 282 -12.20 -27.29 -5.63
N PRO A 283 -11.76 -27.78 -4.45
CA PRO A 283 -10.38 -27.65 -4.01
C PRO A 283 -9.36 -28.31 -4.95
N LYS A 284 -9.72 -29.40 -5.63
CA LYS A 284 -8.81 -30.11 -6.53
C LYS A 284 -8.58 -29.28 -7.80
N LEU A 285 -9.65 -28.69 -8.34
CA LEU A 285 -9.55 -27.81 -9.49
C LEU A 285 -8.65 -26.61 -9.20
N LEU A 286 -8.86 -25.94 -8.06
CA LEU A 286 -8.02 -24.82 -7.63
C LEU A 286 -6.55 -25.24 -7.45
N TYR A 287 -6.31 -26.37 -6.79
CA TYR A 287 -4.97 -26.93 -6.63
C TYR A 287 -4.28 -27.15 -7.98
N HIS A 288 -4.96 -27.78 -8.94
CA HIS A 288 -4.39 -28.07 -10.25
C HIS A 288 -4.04 -26.78 -11.00
N GLN A 289 -4.92 -25.78 -10.98
CA GLN A 289 -4.65 -24.51 -11.62
C GLN A 289 -3.49 -23.73 -10.97
N ILE A 290 -3.36 -23.75 -9.64
CA ILE A 290 -2.20 -23.11 -8.98
C ILE A 290 -0.91 -23.80 -9.42
N ILE A 291 -0.88 -25.14 -9.43
CA ILE A 291 0.30 -25.91 -9.83
C ILE A 291 0.68 -25.67 -11.30
N GLU A 292 -0.30 -25.57 -12.21
CA GLU A 292 -0.06 -25.26 -13.63
C GLU A 292 0.53 -23.85 -13.85
N ASN A 293 0.31 -22.95 -12.89
CA ASN A 293 0.85 -21.60 -12.94
C ASN A 293 2.30 -21.48 -12.42
N ILE A 294 2.83 -22.53 -11.81
CA ILE A 294 4.17 -22.56 -11.23
C ILE A 294 5.09 -23.40 -12.13
N ASP A 295 6.32 -22.93 -12.33
CA ASP A 295 7.33 -23.65 -13.13
C ASP A 295 7.60 -25.04 -12.54
N LYS A 296 7.68 -26.07 -13.39
CA LYS A 296 7.85 -27.47 -12.96
C LYS A 296 9.09 -27.69 -12.10
N ASP A 297 10.17 -26.96 -12.38
CA ASP A 297 11.44 -27.04 -11.65
C ASP A 297 11.39 -26.36 -10.28
N SER A 298 10.31 -25.62 -9.99
CA SER A 298 10.08 -24.90 -8.73
C SER A 298 9.02 -25.57 -7.86
N ILE A 299 8.74 -26.85 -8.10
CA ILE A 299 7.74 -27.61 -7.34
C ILE A 299 8.34 -28.92 -6.82
N ASN A 300 8.17 -29.16 -5.52
CA ASN A 300 8.45 -30.44 -4.87
C ASN A 300 7.21 -30.96 -4.12
N ASN A 301 7.33 -32.13 -3.48
CA ASN A 301 6.20 -32.75 -2.76
C ASN A 301 5.70 -31.91 -1.58
N LYS A 302 6.59 -31.21 -0.86
CA LYS A 302 6.20 -30.33 0.26
C LYS A 302 5.41 -29.11 -0.22
N ILE A 303 5.83 -28.51 -1.33
CA ILE A 303 5.13 -27.38 -1.97
C ILE A 303 3.77 -27.84 -2.50
N LYS A 304 3.69 -28.99 -3.18
CA LYS A 304 2.41 -29.59 -3.60
C LYS A 304 1.46 -29.81 -2.42
N GLN A 305 1.97 -30.34 -1.31
CA GLN A 305 1.17 -30.55 -0.10
C GLN A 305 0.69 -29.21 0.49
N SER A 306 1.55 -28.20 0.54
CA SER A 306 1.22 -26.87 1.05
C SER A 306 0.14 -26.19 0.18
N ILE A 307 0.28 -26.24 -1.15
CA ILE A 307 -0.71 -25.70 -2.09
C ILE A 307 -2.04 -26.46 -1.99
N LYS A 308 -2.00 -27.78 -1.78
CA LYS A 308 -3.21 -28.58 -1.56
C LYS A 308 -3.97 -28.17 -0.30
N ILE A 309 -3.24 -27.93 0.81
CA ILE A 309 -3.83 -27.45 2.06
C ILE A 309 -4.43 -26.05 1.86
N LEU A 310 -3.67 -25.14 1.23
CA LEU A 310 -4.12 -23.79 0.92
C LEU A 310 -5.39 -23.80 0.05
N SER A 311 -5.42 -24.63 -1.00
CA SER A 311 -6.56 -24.74 -1.92
C SER A 311 -7.83 -25.20 -1.19
N SER A 312 -7.71 -26.21 -0.33
CA SER A 312 -8.82 -26.67 0.52
C SER A 312 -9.32 -25.55 1.43
N LYS A 313 -8.42 -24.82 2.09
CA LYS A 313 -8.81 -23.76 3.02
C LYS A 313 -9.46 -22.57 2.32
N LEU A 314 -8.95 -22.15 1.16
CA LEU A 314 -9.53 -21.05 0.38
C LEU A 314 -10.94 -21.38 -0.10
N VAL A 315 -11.18 -22.61 -0.56
CA VAL A 315 -12.53 -23.05 -0.95
C VAL A 315 -13.45 -23.21 0.26
N GLU A 316 -12.95 -23.71 1.39
CA GLU A 316 -13.72 -23.78 2.65
C GLU A 316 -14.19 -22.39 3.11
N LEU A 317 -13.29 -21.40 3.08
CA LEU A 317 -13.63 -20.02 3.43
C LEU A 317 -14.68 -19.43 2.48
N HIS A 318 -14.55 -19.68 1.17
CA HIS A 318 -15.54 -19.25 0.18
C HIS A 318 -16.92 -19.87 0.42
N LYS A 319 -16.98 -21.20 0.64
CA LYS A 319 -18.24 -21.93 0.92
C LYS A 319 -18.97 -21.42 2.15
N ASN A 320 -18.23 -20.94 3.13
CA ASN A 320 -18.81 -20.39 4.35
C ASN A 320 -19.28 -18.94 4.18
N GLU A 321 -19.20 -18.36 2.98
CA GLU A 321 -19.48 -16.96 2.67
C GLU A 321 -18.61 -15.97 3.49
N TRP A 322 -17.41 -16.41 3.87
CA TRP A 322 -16.42 -15.54 4.49
C TRP A 322 -15.79 -14.71 3.39
N ASP A 323 -16.45 -13.59 3.06
CA ASP A 323 -16.03 -12.43 2.25
C ASP A 323 -15.59 -12.65 0.79
N GLY A 324 -15.26 -13.88 0.36
CA GLY A 324 -14.91 -14.22 -1.02
C GLY A 324 -13.61 -13.58 -1.55
N ILE A 325 -12.83 -12.93 -0.68
CA ILE A 325 -11.65 -12.11 -1.07
C ILE A 325 -10.30 -12.75 -0.71
N TRP A 326 -10.29 -13.97 -0.17
CA TRP A 326 -9.06 -14.61 0.33
C TRP A 326 -7.96 -14.83 -0.72
N ILE A 327 -8.31 -15.05 -1.99
CA ILE A 327 -7.32 -15.08 -3.08
C ILE A 327 -6.63 -13.73 -3.23
N ARG A 328 -7.38 -12.63 -3.10
CA ARG A 328 -6.89 -11.25 -3.23
C ARG A 328 -5.99 -10.89 -2.05
N ILE A 329 -6.42 -11.22 -0.83
CA ILE A 329 -5.61 -11.08 0.39
C ILE A 329 -4.30 -11.86 0.23
N THR A 330 -4.39 -13.15 -0.11
CA THR A 330 -3.24 -14.03 -0.35
C THR A 330 -2.26 -13.44 -1.37
N SER A 331 -2.78 -12.92 -2.48
CA SER A 331 -1.98 -12.33 -3.54
C SER A 331 -1.27 -11.07 -3.06
N ASN A 332 -2.00 -10.12 -2.49
CA ASN A 332 -1.47 -8.82 -2.07
C ASN A 332 -0.40 -8.95 -0.98
N PHE A 333 -0.63 -9.77 0.04
CA PHE A 333 0.37 -10.00 1.09
C PHE A 333 1.65 -10.63 0.54
N MET A 334 1.55 -11.49 -0.48
CA MET A 334 2.73 -12.07 -1.14
C MET A 334 3.43 -11.08 -2.08
N LEU A 335 2.71 -10.12 -2.68
CA LEU A 335 3.33 -9.08 -3.54
C LEU A 335 4.33 -8.21 -2.77
N ILE A 336 4.12 -8.01 -1.46
CA ILE A 336 5.07 -7.31 -0.58
C ILE A 336 6.47 -7.95 -0.65
N ALA A 337 6.56 -9.27 -0.87
CA ALA A 337 7.83 -9.99 -0.95
C ALA A 337 8.72 -9.53 -2.14
N ARG A 338 8.14 -8.86 -3.13
CA ARG A 338 8.86 -8.26 -4.26
C ARG A 338 9.61 -6.99 -3.89
N VAL A 339 9.21 -6.34 -2.80
CA VAL A 339 9.83 -5.10 -2.33
C VAL A 339 11.22 -5.42 -1.79
N LYS A 340 12.23 -4.85 -2.43
CA LYS A 340 13.64 -4.99 -2.07
C LYS A 340 14.45 -3.84 -2.67
N GLU A 341 15.62 -3.61 -2.10
CA GLU A 341 16.62 -2.67 -2.62
C GLU A 341 16.09 -1.23 -2.79
N MET A 342 15.45 -0.73 -1.74
CA MET A 342 14.96 0.65 -1.67
C MET A 342 16.09 1.60 -1.26
N ASP A 343 16.30 2.65 -2.04
CA ASP A 343 17.25 3.71 -1.72
C ASP A 343 16.66 4.70 -0.70
N LEU A 344 15.34 4.86 -0.69
CA LEU A 344 14.62 5.73 0.24
C LEU A 344 13.42 5.01 0.83
N ILE A 345 13.31 5.01 2.16
CA ILE A 345 12.08 4.62 2.86
C ILE A 345 11.61 5.86 3.57
N LEU A 346 10.41 6.35 3.27
CA LEU A 346 9.89 7.59 3.83
C LEU A 346 8.40 7.46 4.12
N GLY A 347 7.85 8.32 4.98
CA GLY A 347 6.41 8.32 5.22
C GLY A 347 6.01 8.79 6.61
N ASN A 348 4.73 8.63 6.90
CA ASN A 348 4.14 8.85 8.21
C ASN A 348 3.57 7.52 8.76
N PRO A 349 4.42 6.65 9.35
CA PRO A 349 3.92 5.42 9.97
C PRO A 349 2.96 5.71 11.13
N PRO A 350 2.06 4.78 11.50
CA PRO A 350 1.05 4.99 12.53
C PRO A 350 1.67 5.22 13.91
N TRP A 351 1.18 6.24 14.63
CA TRP A 351 1.65 6.58 15.98
C TRP A 351 0.83 5.86 17.06
N VAL A 352 0.80 4.54 17.00
CA VAL A 352 0.00 3.70 17.91
C VAL A 352 0.91 2.80 18.72
N LYS A 353 0.71 2.77 20.03
CA LYS A 353 1.39 1.82 20.90
C LYS A 353 0.81 0.43 20.73
N TRP A 354 1.66 -0.58 20.70
CA TRP A 354 1.22 -1.96 20.42
C TRP A 354 0.19 -2.49 21.43
N GLU A 355 0.18 -1.97 22.66
CA GLU A 355 -0.80 -2.39 23.69
C GLU A 355 -2.25 -2.01 23.38
N PHE A 356 -2.47 -1.05 22.47
CA PHE A 356 -3.81 -0.63 22.04
C PHE A 356 -4.31 -1.40 20.82
N LEU A 357 -3.48 -2.30 20.26
CA LEU A 357 -3.87 -3.14 19.13
C LEU A 357 -4.72 -4.33 19.59
N PRO A 358 -5.52 -4.94 18.70
CA PRO A 358 -6.24 -6.18 19.00
C PRO A 358 -5.30 -7.25 19.56
N GLN A 359 -5.74 -7.96 20.62
CA GLN A 359 -4.87 -8.81 21.44
C GLN A 359 -3.97 -9.78 20.64
N ASN A 360 -4.55 -10.55 19.72
CA ASN A 360 -3.78 -11.52 18.92
C ASN A 360 -2.68 -10.85 18.08
N TYR A 361 -2.98 -9.68 17.52
CA TYR A 361 -2.01 -8.90 16.74
C TYR A 361 -0.96 -8.25 17.67
N ALA A 362 -1.40 -7.71 18.81
CA ALA A 362 -0.52 -7.13 19.82
C ALA A 362 0.54 -8.14 20.32
N GLU A 363 0.16 -9.40 20.54
CA GLU A 363 1.08 -10.48 20.95
C GLU A 363 2.13 -10.77 19.87
N LYS A 364 1.73 -10.81 18.60
CA LYS A 364 2.63 -10.98 17.45
C LYS A 364 3.63 -9.83 17.33
N ILE A 365 3.13 -8.59 17.41
CA ILE A 365 3.95 -7.37 17.37
C ILE A 365 4.93 -7.33 18.54
N LYS A 366 4.49 -7.71 19.74
CA LYS A 366 5.35 -7.82 20.92
C LYS A 366 6.48 -8.83 20.68
N SER A 367 6.20 -10.01 20.13
CA SER A 367 7.21 -11.02 19.80
C SER A 367 8.25 -10.45 18.82
N LEU A 368 7.81 -9.79 17.75
CA LEU A 368 8.70 -9.18 16.77
C LEU A 368 9.60 -8.09 17.38
N CYS A 369 9.06 -7.28 18.28
CA CYS A 369 9.84 -6.26 19.01
C CYS A 369 10.91 -6.88 19.93
N ILE A 370 10.61 -8.01 20.58
CA ILE A 370 11.56 -8.74 21.43
C ILE A 370 12.69 -9.32 20.58
N ASP A 371 12.35 -10.04 19.50
CA ASP A 371 13.32 -10.69 18.61
C ASP A 371 14.29 -9.66 17.98
N ARG A 372 13.78 -8.46 17.71
CA ARG A 372 14.55 -7.33 17.15
C ARG A 372 15.22 -6.43 18.20
N LYS A 373 15.13 -6.77 19.50
CA LYS A 373 15.75 -6.02 20.61
C LYS A 373 15.36 -4.53 20.63
N LEU A 374 14.11 -4.22 20.30
CA LEU A 374 13.63 -2.82 20.22
C LEU A 374 13.30 -2.21 21.58
N PHE A 375 12.96 -3.03 22.57
CA PHE A 375 12.71 -2.59 23.94
C PHE A 375 14.00 -2.29 24.70
N SER A 376 13.89 -1.57 25.82
CA SER A 376 15.03 -1.18 26.66
C SER A 376 15.72 -2.34 27.40
N GLY A 377 15.17 -3.55 27.33
CA GLY A 377 15.63 -4.72 28.08
C GLY A 377 15.15 -4.76 29.54
N GLN A 378 14.39 -3.76 29.98
CA GLN A 378 13.79 -3.71 31.32
C GLN A 378 12.35 -4.25 31.28
N SER A 379 11.94 -4.97 32.32
CA SER A 379 10.72 -5.82 32.32
C SER A 379 9.43 -5.15 32.81
N TYR A 380 9.46 -3.89 33.25
CA TYR A 380 8.25 -3.19 33.72
C TYR A 380 7.44 -2.59 32.56
N MET A 381 6.12 -2.46 32.71
CA MET A 381 5.19 -2.08 31.61
C MET A 381 5.63 -0.83 30.82
N GLY A 382 6.15 0.20 31.50
CA GLY A 382 6.62 1.43 30.85
C GLY A 382 7.85 1.25 29.95
N ALA A 383 8.68 0.24 30.19
CA ALA A 383 9.89 -0.07 29.42
C ALA A 383 9.63 -0.89 28.14
N ILE A 384 8.44 -1.48 28.03
CA ILE A 384 8.02 -2.32 26.90
C ILE A 384 6.95 -1.64 26.03
N SER A 385 6.56 -0.39 26.31
CA SER A 385 5.56 0.34 25.53
C SER A 385 6.20 1.09 24.35
N LEU A 386 6.21 0.44 23.19
CA LEU A 386 6.80 0.94 21.95
C LEU A 386 5.71 1.31 20.94
N ASN A 387 5.93 2.41 20.22
CA ASN A 387 5.09 2.79 19.10
C ASN A 387 5.37 1.90 17.88
N LEU A 388 4.32 1.51 17.15
CA LEU A 388 4.38 0.68 15.95
C LEU A 388 5.28 1.30 14.88
N CYS A 389 5.38 2.63 14.81
CA CYS A 389 6.30 3.32 13.90
C CYS A 389 7.76 2.89 14.06
N ALA A 390 8.21 2.60 15.30
CA ALA A 390 9.58 2.17 15.58
C ALA A 390 9.84 0.72 15.09
N LEU A 391 8.84 -0.16 15.21
CA LEU A 391 8.92 -1.51 14.65
C LEU A 391 8.96 -1.47 13.13
N ILE A 392 8.05 -0.71 12.51
CA ILE A 392 7.99 -0.57 11.04
C ILE A 392 9.29 0.03 10.51
N ALA A 393 9.84 1.07 11.15
CA ALA A 393 11.15 1.62 10.82
C ALA A 393 12.25 0.56 10.84
N ASN A 394 12.26 -0.31 11.86
CA ASN A 394 13.26 -1.37 11.97
C ASN A 394 13.09 -2.48 10.92
N VAL A 395 11.87 -3.01 10.77
CA VAL A 395 11.56 -4.10 9.83
C VAL A 395 11.88 -3.68 8.40
N THR A 396 11.43 -2.49 7.99
CA THR A 396 11.60 -2.02 6.61
C THR A 396 13.05 -1.63 6.31
N SER A 397 13.77 -1.03 7.27
CA SER A 397 15.21 -0.75 7.13
C SER A 397 16.08 -2.01 7.04
N ASP A 398 15.72 -3.03 7.81
CA ASP A 398 16.39 -4.33 7.84
C ASP A 398 16.19 -5.09 6.52
N LYS A 399 14.96 -5.08 5.99
CA LYS A 399 14.57 -5.95 4.88
C LYS A 399 14.65 -5.31 3.51
N TRP A 400 14.44 -4.00 3.40
CA TRP A 400 14.28 -3.33 2.11
C TRP A 400 15.37 -2.29 1.83
N LEU A 401 15.91 -1.60 2.84
CA LEU A 401 16.82 -0.48 2.62
C LEU A 401 18.21 -0.94 2.15
N THR A 402 18.72 -0.30 1.08
CA THR A 402 20.08 -0.55 0.59
C THR A 402 21.15 -0.06 1.57
N ASN A 403 22.40 -0.51 1.39
CA ASN A 403 23.54 -0.09 2.23
C ASN A 403 23.86 1.41 2.17
N LYS A 404 23.40 2.11 1.13
CA LYS A 404 23.55 3.57 0.97
C LYS A 404 22.19 4.29 1.03
N GLY A 405 21.14 3.58 1.46
CA GLY A 405 19.81 4.13 1.52
C GLY A 405 19.58 5.01 2.75
N LEU A 406 18.51 5.79 2.66
CA LEU A 406 18.04 6.72 3.68
C LEU A 406 16.65 6.29 4.18
N LEU A 407 16.46 6.30 5.50
CA LEU A 407 15.13 6.26 6.11
C LEU A 407 14.75 7.68 6.54
N ALA A 408 13.56 8.15 6.20
CA ALA A 408 13.05 9.49 6.52
C ALA A 408 11.60 9.43 7.02
N PHE A 409 11.39 9.29 8.32
CA PHE A 409 10.05 9.09 8.90
C PHE A 409 9.60 10.24 9.79
N LEU A 410 8.32 10.60 9.66
CA LEU A 410 7.60 11.40 10.66
C LEU A 410 7.25 10.50 11.86
N MET A 411 7.76 10.82 13.04
CA MET A 411 7.50 10.04 14.25
C MET A 411 7.39 10.93 15.50
N PRO A 412 6.80 10.43 16.60
CA PRO A 412 6.71 11.17 17.85
C PRO A 412 8.07 11.62 18.40
N LYS A 413 8.12 12.86 18.89
CA LYS A 413 9.30 13.46 19.54
C LYS A 413 9.78 12.65 20.76
N THR A 414 8.84 11.94 21.40
CA THR A 414 9.06 11.10 22.58
C THR A 414 10.04 9.94 22.35
N ILE A 415 10.25 9.51 21.09
CA ILE A 415 11.24 8.49 20.72
C ILE A 415 12.66 8.86 21.20
N MET A 416 12.96 10.16 21.24
CA MET A 416 14.28 10.66 21.64
C MET A 416 14.53 10.52 23.14
N THR A 417 13.49 10.57 23.96
CA THR A 417 13.64 10.76 25.42
C THR A 417 13.07 9.64 26.25
N GLN A 418 12.02 8.95 25.79
CA GLN A 418 11.36 7.91 26.58
C GLN A 418 12.20 6.63 26.66
N ASP A 419 12.27 6.01 27.84
CA ASP A 419 13.10 4.83 28.08
C ASP A 419 12.68 3.63 27.26
N SER A 420 11.39 3.48 26.93
CA SER A 420 10.88 2.36 26.11
C SER A 420 11.54 2.26 24.74
N TYR A 421 12.03 3.37 24.19
CA TYR A 421 12.73 3.41 22.89
C TYR A 421 14.24 3.26 23.01
N ALA A 422 14.80 2.94 24.18
CA ALA A 422 16.26 2.80 24.33
C ALA A 422 16.84 1.73 23.39
N GLY A 423 16.15 0.59 23.21
CA GLY A 423 16.54 -0.43 22.23
C GLY A 423 16.44 0.09 20.79
N PHE A 424 15.32 0.74 20.44
CA PHE A 424 15.15 1.37 19.13
C PHE A 424 16.19 2.46 18.83
N ARG A 425 16.61 3.28 19.81
CA ARG A 425 17.68 4.27 19.62
C ARG A 425 19.02 3.62 19.28
N ASN A 426 19.25 2.38 19.71
CA ASN A 426 20.39 1.59 19.25
C ASN A 426 20.19 1.05 17.83
N PHE A 427 18.94 0.89 17.37
CA PHE A 427 18.55 0.60 15.98
C PHE A 427 19.40 -0.51 15.31
N TYR A 428 19.55 -1.65 15.99
CA TYR A 428 20.20 -2.81 15.42
C TYR A 428 19.32 -3.50 14.38
N LEU A 429 19.95 -4.00 13.32
CA LEU A 429 19.34 -4.79 12.26
C LEU A 429 19.63 -6.28 12.49
N SER A 430 18.99 -7.16 11.71
CA SER A 430 19.07 -8.61 11.93
C SER A 430 20.45 -9.20 11.65
N ASP A 431 21.25 -8.53 10.81
CA ASP A 431 22.64 -8.89 10.51
C ASP A 431 23.66 -8.36 11.53
N GLY A 432 23.18 -7.70 12.60
CA GLY A 432 24.02 -7.09 13.63
C GLY A 432 24.56 -5.70 13.27
N SER A 433 24.31 -5.20 12.05
CA SER A 433 24.58 -3.81 11.69
C SER A 433 23.59 -2.86 12.37
N ARG A 434 23.81 -1.55 12.23
CA ARG A 434 23.03 -0.52 12.92
C ARG A 434 22.67 0.63 11.97
N MET A 435 21.49 1.19 12.15
CA MET A 435 21.11 2.49 11.59
C MET A 435 21.55 3.64 12.53
N TYR A 436 22.08 4.71 11.95
CA TYR A 436 22.54 5.89 12.66
C TYR A 436 21.62 7.06 12.32
N LEU A 437 21.17 7.77 13.35
CA LEU A 437 20.47 9.03 13.19
C LEU A 437 21.45 10.05 12.57
N SER A 438 21.13 10.56 11.39
CA SER A 438 21.97 11.50 10.63
C SER A 438 21.49 12.94 10.72
N GLU A 439 20.18 13.17 10.84
CA GLU A 439 19.57 14.50 11.01
C GLU A 439 18.15 14.38 11.58
N ILE A 440 17.65 15.48 12.15
CA ILE A 440 16.27 15.66 12.56
C ILE A 440 15.76 17.01 12.05
N ASP A 441 14.54 16.99 11.51
CA ASP A 441 13.74 18.20 11.31
C ASP A 441 12.70 18.30 12.44
N ASP A 442 12.77 19.34 13.28
CA ASP A 442 11.82 19.55 14.39
C ASP A 442 10.65 20.45 13.95
N TRP A 443 9.46 19.87 13.94
CA TRP A 443 8.20 20.53 13.56
C TRP A 443 7.49 21.22 14.73
N SER A 444 8.08 21.24 15.93
CA SER A 444 7.44 21.81 17.14
C SER A 444 7.02 23.28 17.00
N ASN A 445 7.59 24.02 16.03
CA ASN A 445 7.25 25.42 15.77
C ASN A 445 6.29 25.61 14.57
N ALA A 446 5.96 24.54 13.83
CA ALA A 446 5.10 24.59 12.65
C ALA A 446 3.58 24.56 12.99
N GLY A 447 3.20 24.91 14.22
CA GLY A 447 1.83 24.78 14.73
C GLY A 447 1.41 23.32 14.94
N ASN A 448 0.11 23.04 14.75
CA ASN A 448 -0.46 21.69 14.78
C ASN A 448 -0.88 21.28 13.36
N PRO A 449 0.07 20.86 12.51
CA PRO A 449 -0.21 20.53 11.11
C PRO A 449 -1.12 19.30 10.98
N PHE A 450 -1.11 18.41 11.98
CA PHE A 450 -2.11 17.37 12.14
C PHE A 450 -3.25 17.90 13.00
N ILE A 451 -4.37 18.25 12.35
CA ILE A 451 -5.53 18.94 12.97
C ILE A 451 -6.05 18.24 14.24
N VAL A 452 -5.89 16.92 14.33
CA VAL A 452 -6.49 16.07 15.37
C VAL A 452 -5.54 15.65 16.49
N THR A 453 -4.25 15.98 16.42
CA THR A 453 -3.28 15.61 17.47
C THR A 453 -2.42 16.79 17.91
N THR A 454 -2.17 16.86 19.23
CA THR A 454 -1.21 17.79 19.83
C THR A 454 0.12 17.12 20.13
N GLU A 455 0.30 15.85 19.75
CA GLU A 455 1.55 15.13 19.95
C GLU A 455 2.66 15.77 19.11
N LYS A 456 3.73 16.20 19.78
CA LYS A 456 4.90 16.76 19.11
C LYS A 456 5.62 15.66 18.34
N PHE A 457 6.05 15.98 17.12
CA PHE A 457 6.68 15.03 16.22
C PHE A 457 7.85 15.69 15.48
N MET A 458 8.67 14.85 14.85
CA MET A 458 9.87 15.24 14.10
C MET A 458 9.99 14.37 12.85
N THR A 459 10.69 14.86 11.82
CA THR A 459 11.22 13.97 10.78
C THR A 459 12.58 13.45 11.23
N TYR A 460 12.75 12.13 11.23
CA TYR A 460 14.01 11.48 11.55
C TYR A 460 14.66 10.91 10.31
N PHE A 461 15.92 11.29 10.08
CA PHE A 461 16.74 10.77 9.00
C PHE A 461 17.74 9.75 9.54
N TYR A 462 17.68 8.50 9.07
CA TYR A 462 18.60 7.44 9.48
C TYR A 462 19.33 6.81 8.28
N GLU A 463 20.59 6.44 8.46
CA GLU A 463 21.45 5.84 7.45
C GLU A 463 22.26 4.67 8.02
N LYS A 464 22.65 3.68 7.19
CA LYS A 464 23.50 2.54 7.61
C LYS A 464 24.95 2.92 7.87
N LYS A 465 25.41 4.07 7.37
CA LYS A 465 26.76 4.57 7.61
C LYS A 465 26.75 5.52 8.80
N SER A 466 27.78 5.40 9.64
CA SER A 466 28.07 6.43 10.63
C SER A 466 28.53 7.69 9.90
N CYS A 467 27.58 8.57 9.61
CA CYS A 467 27.88 10.00 9.55
C CYS A 467 28.43 10.39 10.92
N ARG A 468 29.50 11.21 10.94
CA ARG A 468 30.18 11.72 12.15
C ARG A 468 29.18 11.86 13.28
N LEU A 469 29.45 11.23 14.43
CA LEU A 469 28.71 11.40 15.68
C LEU A 469 28.07 12.79 15.69
N LEU A 470 26.77 12.85 15.42
CA LEU A 470 26.00 14.02 15.80
C LEU A 470 26.28 14.14 17.30
N LYS A 471 27.07 15.14 17.69
CA LYS A 471 26.74 15.80 18.95
C LYS A 471 25.28 16.19 18.76
N TRP A 472 24.44 15.75 19.67
CA TRP A 472 22.98 15.75 19.58
C TRP A 472 22.37 17.19 19.56
N ASP A 473 23.16 18.19 19.14
CA ASP A 473 22.91 19.63 19.17
C ASP A 473 22.65 20.24 17.77
N THR A 474 22.71 19.46 16.69
CA THR A 474 22.44 19.98 15.32
C THR A 474 20.94 19.91 15.03
N TYR A 475 20.19 20.81 15.66
CA TYR A 475 18.76 20.99 15.42
C TYR A 475 18.56 21.98 14.26
N LYS A 476 17.83 21.57 13.22
CA LYS A 476 17.17 22.53 12.32
C LYS A 476 15.74 22.69 12.81
N PHE A 477 15.44 23.86 13.35
CA PHE A 477 14.06 24.26 13.61
C PHE A 477 13.42 24.61 12.28
N ILE A 478 12.33 23.92 11.94
CA ILE A 478 11.48 24.38 10.84
C ILE A 478 10.52 25.41 11.44
N LEU A 479 10.60 26.63 10.91
CA LEU A 479 9.74 27.76 11.27
C LEU A 479 8.47 27.77 10.42
#